data_AF-A0A377VUF1-F1
#
_entry.id   AF-A0A377VUF1-F1
#
_cell.length_a   1.000
_cell.length_b   1.000
_cell.length_c   1.000
_cell.angle_alpha   90.00
_cell.angle_beta   90.00
_cell.angle_gamma   90.00
#
_symmetry.space_group_name_H-M   'P 1'
#
loop_
_entity.id
_entity.type
_entity.pdbx_description
1 polymer ?
#
loop_
_entity_poly.entity_id
_entity_poly.type
_entity_poly.pdbx_seq_one_letter_code
_entity_poly.pdbx_strand_id
1 'polypeptide(L)' 'MLMAIEFVDNEIGYDFAARCSDSGCWSPGTLNNAKTIRIEPPLTLTLEQCEQVLKAARKALAALRVSVEEA' A
#
# COMPACT_ATOMS: atom_id res chain seq x y z
N MET A 1 -6.51 -14.29 1.82
CA MET A 1 -7.48 -13.30 2.35
C MET A 1 -7.61 -12.19 1.34
N LEU A 2 -8.79 -11.66 1.11
CA LEU A 2 -9.02 -10.57 0.14
C LEU A 2 -9.38 -9.29 0.91
N MET A 3 -8.51 -8.29 0.83
CA MET A 3 -8.73 -6.96 1.42
C MET A 3 -8.39 -5.89 0.38
N ALA A 4 -8.95 -4.70 0.56
CA ALA A 4 -8.62 -3.56 -0.28
C ALA A 4 -8.59 -2.26 0.55
N ILE A 5 -7.73 -1.33 0.14
CA ILE A 5 -7.67 0.04 0.67
C ILE A 5 -8.15 0.95 -0.45
N GLU A 6 -9.22 1.71 -0.17
CA GLU A 6 -9.69 2.76 -1.07
C GLU A 6 -9.08 4.11 -0.67
N PHE A 7 -8.55 4.82 -1.65
CA PHE A 7 -7.97 6.14 -1.52
C PHE A 7 -8.94 7.20 -2.10
N VAL A 8 -8.78 8.43 -1.62
CA VAL A 8 -9.59 9.58 -2.08
C VAL A 8 -9.35 9.84 -3.58
N ASP A 9 -8.07 9.80 -3.97
CA ASP A 9 -7.62 10.09 -5.33
C ASP A 9 -6.81 8.94 -5.93
N ASN A 10 -6.87 8.82 -7.25
CA ASN A 10 -6.10 7.81 -7.99
C ASN A 10 -4.60 8.04 -7.88
N GLU A 11 -4.16 9.30 -7.83
CA GLU A 11 -2.73 9.66 -7.74
C GLU A 11 -2.13 9.20 -6.42
N ILE A 12 -2.85 9.42 -5.30
CA ILE A 12 -2.43 8.95 -3.96
C ILE A 12 -2.31 7.42 -3.94
N GLY A 13 -3.28 6.72 -4.53
CA GLY A 13 -3.26 5.27 -4.61
C GLY A 13 -2.13 4.74 -5.49
N TYR A 14 -1.80 5.44 -6.58
CA TYR A 14 -0.66 5.11 -7.45
C TYR A 14 0.67 5.28 -6.71
N ASP A 15 0.86 6.42 -6.03
CA ASP A 15 2.09 6.68 -5.28
C ASP A 15 2.24 5.74 -4.08
N PHE A 16 1.13 5.38 -3.42
CA PHE A 16 1.12 4.36 -2.39
C PHE A 16 1.57 3.00 -2.93
N ALA A 17 1.04 2.59 -4.08
CA ALA A 17 1.40 1.34 -4.74
C ALA A 17 2.87 1.28 -5.17
N ALA A 18 3.39 2.36 -5.75
CA ALA A 18 4.78 2.47 -6.13
C ALA A 18 5.72 2.33 -4.92
N ARG A 19 5.42 3.03 -3.83
CA ARG A 19 6.23 3.00 -2.60
C ARG A 19 6.16 1.66 -1.86
N CYS A 20 5.01 0.96 -1.93
CA CYS A 20 4.88 -0.38 -1.36
C CYS A 20 5.65 -1.44 -2.15
N SER A 21 5.78 -1.25 -3.47
CA SER A 21 6.59 -2.09 -4.36
C SER A 21 8.09 -1.91 -4.10
N ASP A 22 8.56 -0.66 -3.95
CA ASP A 22 9.96 -0.34 -3.60
C ASP A 22 10.36 -0.84 -2.20
N SER A 23 9.39 -0.91 -1.28
CA SER A 23 9.63 -1.42 0.08
C SER A 23 9.69 -2.96 0.14
N GLY A 24 9.69 -3.65 -1.01
CA GLY A 24 9.76 -5.11 -1.11
C GLY A 24 8.54 -5.83 -0.51
N CYS A 25 7.45 -5.09 -0.27
CA CYS A 25 6.37 -5.56 0.56
C CYS A 25 5.30 -6.26 -0.30
N TRP A 26 4.79 -5.61 -1.36
CA TRP A 26 3.66 -6.12 -2.16
C TRP A 26 3.65 -5.50 -3.56
N SER A 27 3.14 -6.24 -4.55
CA SER A 27 2.63 -5.66 -5.81
C SER A 27 1.11 -5.55 -5.71
N PRO A 28 0.57 -4.36 -5.42
CA PRO A 28 -0.88 -4.19 -5.37
C PRO A 28 -1.48 -4.27 -6.77
N GLY A 29 -2.39 -5.22 -6.97
CA GLY A 29 -3.11 -5.36 -8.21
C GLY A 29 -4.13 -4.23 -8.38
N THR A 30 -3.81 -3.21 -9.18
CA THR A 30 -4.46 -2.88 -10.47
C THR A 30 -4.00 -1.51 -10.96
N LEU A 31 -3.12 -1.49 -11.98
CA LEU A 31 -2.74 -0.28 -12.72
C LEU A 31 -3.93 0.45 -13.38
N ASN A 32 -5.07 -0.23 -13.56
CA ASN A 32 -6.27 0.33 -14.20
C ASN A 32 -7.20 1.10 -13.26
N ASN A 33 -7.11 0.91 -11.95
CA ASN A 33 -7.94 1.62 -10.97
C ASN A 33 -7.14 1.79 -9.67
N ALA A 34 -6.29 2.82 -9.65
CA ALA A 34 -5.41 3.10 -8.52
C ALA A 34 -6.16 3.61 -7.28
N LYS A 35 -7.43 4.04 -7.42
CA LYS A 35 -8.28 4.39 -6.28
C LYS A 35 -8.46 3.25 -5.29
N THR A 36 -8.37 2.00 -5.72
CA THR A 36 -8.54 0.85 -4.84
C THR A 36 -7.38 -0.12 -4.98
N ILE A 37 -6.61 -0.24 -3.91
CA ILE A 37 -5.42 -1.07 -3.86
C ILE A 37 -5.75 -2.38 -3.16
N ARG A 38 -5.61 -3.51 -3.86
CA ARG A 38 -5.86 -4.85 -3.29
C ARG A 38 -4.65 -5.36 -2.51
N ILE A 39 -4.93 -5.93 -1.35
CA ILE A 39 -3.96 -6.62 -0.48
C ILE A 39 -4.44 -8.07 -0.35
N GLU A 40 -3.71 -8.98 -1.00
CA GLU A 40 -4.09 -10.39 -1.10
C GLU A 40 -2.98 -11.31 -0.57
N PRO A 41 -2.81 -11.43 0.77
CA PRO A 41 -1.78 -12.29 1.34
C PRO A 41 -2.02 -13.77 1.13
N PRO A 42 -0.93 -14.56 1.04
CA PRO A 42 -1.04 -15.99 1.24
C PRO A 42 -1.66 -16.26 2.62
N LEU A 43 -2.51 -17.28 2.71
CA LEU A 43 -3.17 -17.66 3.97
C LEU A 43 -2.19 -18.22 5.02
N THR A 44 -0.96 -18.51 4.62
CA THR A 44 0.14 -18.99 5.45
C THR A 44 1.01 -17.86 6.00
N LEU A 45 0.64 -16.58 5.79
CA LEU A 45 1.38 -15.43 6.30
C LEU A 45 1.47 -15.48 7.83
N THR A 46 2.67 -15.36 8.38
CA THR A 46 2.89 -15.37 9.84
C THR A 46 2.53 -14.02 10.46
N LEU A 47 2.28 -13.99 11.77
CA LEU A 47 2.00 -12.74 12.49
C LEU A 47 3.15 -11.73 12.40
N GLU A 48 4.40 -12.20 12.44
CA GLU A 48 5.57 -11.34 12.27
C GLU A 48 5.60 -10.70 10.88
N GLN A 49 5.29 -11.48 9.84
CA GLN A 49 5.17 -10.94 8.48
C GLN A 49 4.01 -9.94 8.40
N CYS A 50 2.86 -10.20 9.03
CA CYS A 50 1.76 -9.22 9.12
C CYS A 50 2.24 -7.89 9.71
N GLU A 51 3.03 -7.91 10.78
CA GLU A 51 3.57 -6.68 11.38
C GLU A 51 4.53 -5.94 10.45
N GLN A 52 5.39 -6.66 9.71
CA GLN A 52 6.26 -6.07 8.70
C GLN A 52 5.45 -5.37 7.61
N VAL A 53 4.36 -5.99 7.16
CA VAL A 53 3.45 -5.40 6.16
C VAL A 53 2.80 -4.12 6.67
N LEU A 54 2.26 -4.16 7.90
CA LEU A 54 1.65 -2.98 8.52
C LEU A 54 2.66 -1.86 8.76
N LYS A 55 3.91 -2.19 9.09
CA LYS A 55 4.99 -1.22 9.29
C LYS A 55 5.40 -0.57 7.96
N ALA A 56 5.52 -1.35 6.89
CA ALA A 56 5.81 -0.84 5.56
C ALA A 56 4.68 0.08 5.05
N ALA A 57 3.42 -0.34 5.19
CA ALA A 57 2.26 0.46 4.82
C ALA A 57 2.22 1.80 5.59
N ARG A 58 2.48 1.78 6.90
CA ARG A 58 2.60 3.01 7.71
C ARG A 58 3.70 3.94 7.20
N LYS A 59 4.88 3.40 6.86
CA LYS A 59 5.99 4.20 6.32
C LYS A 59 5.62 4.84 4.98
N ALA A 60 4.95 4.09 4.10
CA ALA A 60 4.46 4.61 2.82
C ALA A 60 3.44 5.74 3.01
N LEU A 61 2.45 5.57 3.89
CA LEU A 61 1.46 6.61 4.20
C LEU A 61 2.08 7.85 4.83
N ALA A 62 3.05 7.69 5.74
CA ALA A 62 3.76 8.82 6.34
C ALA A 62 4.55 9.62 5.31
N ALA A 63 5.21 8.94 4.36
CA ALA A 63 5.92 9.61 3.27
C ALA A 63 4.96 10.36 2.34
N LEU A 64 3.80 9.77 2.00
CA LEU A 64 2.77 10.42 1.20
C LEU A 64 2.21 11.67 1.87
N ARG A 65 1.96 11.60 3.19
CA ARG A 65 1.47 12.75 3.95
C ARG A 65 2.42 13.94 3.89
N VAL A 66 3.72 13.71 4.05
CA VAL A 66 4.74 14.76 3.95
C VAL A 66 4.75 15.35 2.54
N SER A 67 4.71 14.52 1.50
CA SER A 67 4.69 14.98 0.11
C SER A 67 3.45 15.81 -0.26
N VAL A 68 2.31 15.57 0.40
CA VAL A 68 1.08 16.36 0.20
C VAL A 68 1.08 17.66 1.02
N GLU A 69 1.69 17.69 2.21
CA GLU A 69 1.81 18.92 3.01
C GLU A 69 2.87 19.89 2.44
N GLU A 70 3.81 19.41 1.63
CA GLU A 70 4.87 20.20 0.98
C GLU A 70 4.52 20.71 -0.44
N ALA A 71 3.39 20.29 -1.01
CA ALA A 71 2.92 20.65 -2.36
C ALA A 71 1.80 21.70 -2.33
#